data_AF-A0A8H3G489-F1
#
_entry.id   AF-A0A8H3G489-F1
#
_cell.length_a   1.000
_cell.length_b   1.000
_cell.length_c   1.000
_cell.angle_alpha   90.00
_cell.angle_beta   90.00
_cell.angle_gamma   90.00
#
_symmetry.space_group_name_H-M   'P 1'
#
loop_
_entity.id
_entity.type
_entity.pdbx_description
1 polymer ?
#
loop_
_entity_poly.entity_id
_entity_poly.type
_entity_poly.pdbx_seq_one_letter_code
_entity_poly.pdbx_strand_id
1 'polypeptide(L)'
;MSPDRDAVDERPTAPPFAQKLDRAFEDVRDLGNGWWLFLGDSDWMLKAHVSYEGVSFADRDVSTVRDLLLPTDLAISALEFRISLQVFLQQFHSLPHRWGWNYEPLTENIIDSSAQWQEHYLLKSTLMPTHTHNEATVVAASLRCLAISHEIAQISGNWSTSYFQEEDERYVRLADVKRNPRGENSGIRPSVDVWRLEDDAELPESIPQNREKLPHMLRGTIQMAQRLLCRGRPQDWPSLFYVMCILLLVHGDLDAYFWTESTDRAARETKKAIRKLCRLFHHTTGNMQPLSSDFDIKRYAVLVDDNELAVEHYGRMHQMWMDNREGEEDEEDADDLWENLDGFAHGMILL
;
A
#
# COMPACT_ATOMS: atom_id res chain seq x y z
N MET A 1 18.35 23.25 -46.13
CA MET A 1 18.44 23.51 -44.68
C MET A 1 17.40 22.62 -44.03
N SER A 2 17.79 21.41 -43.65
CA SER A 2 16.96 20.51 -42.86
C SER A 2 17.18 20.87 -41.39
N PRO A 3 16.14 21.01 -40.56
CA PRO A 3 16.35 21.22 -39.15
C PRO A 3 16.83 19.90 -38.53
N ASP A 4 17.89 20.01 -37.74
CA ASP A 4 18.43 18.97 -36.89
C ASP A 4 17.31 18.31 -36.08
N ARG A 5 17.25 16.98 -36.19
CA ARG A 5 16.43 16.16 -35.31
C ARG A 5 17.06 16.19 -33.93
N ASP A 6 16.24 16.58 -32.96
CA ASP A 6 16.53 16.52 -31.53
C ASP A 6 17.22 15.21 -31.16
N ALA A 7 18.46 15.34 -30.71
CA ALA A 7 19.15 14.28 -30.01
C ALA A 7 18.39 14.03 -28.70
N VAL A 8 17.69 12.89 -28.64
CA VAL A 8 17.11 12.37 -27.41
C VAL A 8 18.25 12.16 -26.42
N ASP A 9 18.26 12.95 -25.34
CA ASP A 9 19.16 12.81 -24.19
C ASP A 9 18.85 11.47 -23.51
N GLU A 10 19.43 10.37 -24.04
CA GLU A 10 19.41 9.04 -23.45
C GLU A 10 20.33 9.04 -22.22
N ARG A 11 19.91 9.73 -21.15
CA ARG A 11 20.52 9.51 -19.85
C ARG A 11 20.25 8.06 -19.44
N PRO A 12 21.27 7.32 -18.96
CA PRO A 12 21.06 5.97 -18.46
C PRO A 12 20.05 6.02 -17.32
N THR A 13 18.86 5.48 -17.57
CA THR A 13 17.83 5.35 -16.56
C THR A 13 18.28 4.26 -15.60
N ALA A 14 18.39 4.59 -14.30
CA ALA A 14 18.71 3.61 -13.28
C ALA A 14 17.74 2.42 -13.39
N PRO A 15 18.21 1.16 -13.21
CA PRO A 15 17.35 0.01 -13.36
C PRO A 15 16.15 0.11 -12.41
N PRO A 16 14.90 -0.09 -12.88
CA PRO A 16 13.72 0.04 -12.05
C PRO A 16 13.78 -0.84 -10.80
N PHE A 17 13.45 -0.28 -9.63
CA PHE A 17 13.56 -0.98 -8.35
C PHE A 17 12.64 -2.21 -8.23
N ALA A 18 11.57 -2.24 -9.04
CA ALA A 18 10.48 -3.22 -8.99
C ALA A 18 10.43 -4.19 -10.19
N GLN A 19 11.53 -4.41 -10.93
CA GLN A 19 11.54 -5.29 -12.12
C GLN A 19 11.10 -6.74 -11.84
N LYS A 20 11.32 -7.23 -10.62
CA LYS A 20 11.05 -8.62 -10.24
C LYS A 20 9.67 -8.84 -9.63
N LEU A 21 8.89 -7.78 -9.38
CA LEU A 21 7.59 -7.90 -8.69
C LEU A 21 6.59 -8.72 -9.49
N ASP A 22 6.44 -8.48 -10.80
CA ASP A 22 5.46 -9.23 -11.61
C ASP A 22 5.70 -10.75 -11.51
N ARG A 23 6.98 -11.16 -11.56
CA ARG A 23 7.36 -12.58 -11.43
C ARG A 23 7.17 -13.11 -10.01
N ALA A 24 7.42 -12.28 -9.00
CA ALA A 24 7.25 -12.68 -7.60
C ALA A 24 5.77 -12.95 -7.25
N PHE A 25 4.85 -12.31 -7.96
CA PHE A 25 3.39 -12.45 -7.80
C PHE A 25 2.74 -13.36 -8.87
N GLU A 26 3.52 -14.04 -9.73
CA GLU A 26 2.96 -14.94 -10.75
C GLU A 26 2.07 -16.04 -10.15
N ASP A 27 2.41 -16.41 -8.92
CA ASP A 27 1.80 -17.44 -8.10
C ASP A 27 0.79 -16.88 -7.07
N VAL A 28 0.52 -15.57 -7.08
CA VAL A 28 -0.49 -14.90 -6.24
C VAL A 28 -1.45 -14.14 -7.15
N ARG A 29 -2.62 -14.72 -7.41
CA ARG A 29 -3.55 -14.24 -8.43
C ARG A 29 -4.87 -13.77 -7.81
N ASP A 30 -5.17 -12.50 -8.03
CA ASP A 30 -6.52 -11.96 -7.86
C ASP A 30 -7.42 -12.44 -9.02
N LEU A 31 -8.49 -13.14 -8.65
CA LEU A 31 -9.53 -13.64 -9.55
C LEU A 31 -10.79 -12.76 -9.55
N GLY A 32 -10.81 -11.69 -8.74
CA GLY A 32 -11.90 -10.74 -8.61
C GLY A 32 -12.97 -11.17 -7.60
N ASN A 33 -13.77 -10.20 -7.13
CA ASN A 33 -14.86 -10.41 -6.19
C ASN A 33 -14.44 -11.14 -4.89
N GLY A 34 -13.26 -10.80 -4.34
CA GLY A 34 -12.72 -11.42 -3.13
C GLY A 34 -12.14 -12.81 -3.32
N TRP A 35 -12.06 -13.32 -4.57
CA TRP A 35 -11.42 -14.60 -4.87
C TRP A 35 -9.92 -14.42 -5.15
N TRP A 36 -9.13 -15.26 -4.48
CA TRP A 36 -7.69 -15.29 -4.58
C TRP A 36 -7.20 -16.72 -4.88
N LEU A 37 -6.14 -16.84 -5.66
CA LEU A 37 -5.48 -18.11 -5.98
C LEU A 37 -3.99 -18.01 -5.66
N PHE A 38 -3.50 -19.00 -4.92
CA PHE A 38 -2.13 -19.09 -4.47
C PHE A 38 -1.54 -20.42 -4.93
N LEU A 39 -0.47 -20.37 -5.71
CA LEU A 39 0.25 -21.55 -6.19
C LEU A 39 1.43 -21.80 -5.24
N GLY A 40 1.56 -23.02 -4.70
CA GLY A 40 2.77 -23.45 -3.98
C GLY A 40 3.80 -24.01 -4.96
N ASP A 41 5.09 -24.11 -4.57
CA ASP A 41 6.10 -24.77 -5.41
C ASP A 41 5.99 -26.31 -5.35
N SER A 42 5.10 -26.86 -4.51
CA SER A 42 4.95 -28.30 -4.21
C SER A 42 3.62 -28.90 -4.71
N ASP A 43 3.19 -28.52 -5.92
CA ASP A 43 1.99 -29.02 -6.65
C ASP A 43 0.62 -28.74 -6.04
N TRP A 44 0.53 -28.27 -4.79
CA TRP A 44 -0.75 -27.85 -4.21
C TRP A 44 -1.10 -26.40 -4.55
N MET A 45 -2.38 -26.18 -4.84
CA MET A 45 -2.95 -24.87 -5.13
C MET A 45 -4.04 -24.54 -4.11
N LEU A 46 -4.02 -23.32 -3.59
CA LEU A 46 -5.05 -22.82 -2.68
C LEU A 46 -5.89 -21.78 -3.36
N LYS A 47 -7.20 -21.97 -3.31
CA LYS A 47 -8.18 -20.96 -3.66
C LYS A 47 -8.77 -20.42 -2.37
N ALA A 48 -8.82 -19.11 -2.20
CA ALA A 48 -9.43 -18.46 -1.05
C ALA A 48 -10.53 -17.50 -1.50
N HIS A 49 -11.54 -17.31 -0.65
CA HIS A 49 -12.62 -16.36 -0.86
C HIS A 49 -12.83 -15.54 0.41
N VAL A 50 -12.70 -14.23 0.27
CA VAL A 50 -13.00 -13.24 1.29
C VAL A 50 -14.39 -12.67 1.01
N SER A 51 -15.37 -13.04 1.82
CA SER A 51 -16.78 -12.73 1.56
C SER A 51 -17.43 -11.93 2.68
N TYR A 52 -18.31 -11.01 2.27
CA TYR A 52 -19.24 -10.30 3.13
C TYR A 52 -20.68 -10.74 2.85
N GLU A 53 -20.87 -11.96 2.34
CA GLU A 53 -22.21 -12.51 2.11
C GLU A 53 -23.03 -12.54 3.40
N GLY A 54 -24.32 -12.22 3.31
CA GLY A 54 -25.19 -12.07 4.47
C GLY A 54 -25.08 -10.73 5.21
N VAL A 55 -24.12 -9.87 4.85
CA VAL A 55 -24.03 -8.49 5.35
C VAL A 55 -24.87 -7.57 4.47
N SER A 56 -25.64 -6.66 5.09
CA SER A 56 -26.41 -5.68 4.33
C SER A 56 -25.48 -4.74 3.55
N PHE A 57 -25.94 -4.22 2.41
CA PHE A 57 -25.14 -3.26 1.63
C PHE A 57 -24.72 -2.05 2.48
N ALA A 58 -25.64 -1.52 3.30
CA ALA A 58 -25.37 -0.37 4.15
C ALA A 58 -24.29 -0.66 5.20
N ASP A 59 -24.35 -1.84 5.84
CA ASP A 59 -23.33 -2.26 6.80
C ASP A 59 -21.97 -2.47 6.12
N ARG A 60 -21.94 -3.14 4.96
CA ARG A 60 -20.70 -3.34 4.20
C ARG A 60 -20.08 -2.01 3.76
N ASP A 61 -20.91 -1.06 3.33
CA ASP A 61 -20.49 0.27 2.87
C ASP A 61 -19.76 1.07 3.95
N VAL A 62 -20.16 0.92 5.22
CA VAL A 62 -19.52 1.62 6.35
C VAL A 62 -18.44 0.80 7.05
N SER A 63 -18.40 -0.52 6.83
CA SER A 63 -17.50 -1.46 7.51
C SER A 63 -16.44 -2.08 6.59
N THR A 64 -16.21 -1.52 5.40
CA THR A 64 -15.13 -1.94 4.50
C THR A 64 -14.51 -0.74 3.80
N VAL A 65 -13.26 -0.84 3.36
CA VAL A 65 -12.69 0.09 2.38
C VAL A 65 -12.92 -0.52 1.02
N ARG A 66 -13.67 0.17 0.16
CA ARG A 66 -13.88 -0.25 -1.22
C ARG A 66 -12.76 0.25 -2.09
N ASP A 67 -12.39 -0.56 -3.07
CA ASP A 67 -11.46 -0.15 -4.11
C ASP A 67 -12.02 1.05 -4.92
N LEU A 68 -11.12 1.77 -5.59
CA LEU A 68 -11.46 2.84 -6.52
C LEU A 68 -12.23 2.25 -7.72
N LEU A 69 -13.56 2.38 -7.69
CA LEU A 69 -14.43 1.95 -8.77
C LEU A 69 -14.31 2.91 -9.95
N LEU A 70 -13.57 2.50 -10.98
CA LEU A 70 -13.51 3.19 -12.27
C LEU A 70 -14.37 2.43 -13.28
N PRO A 71 -15.29 3.09 -14.01
CA PRO A 71 -15.95 2.49 -15.17
C PRO A 71 -14.91 1.88 -16.12
N THR A 72 -14.93 0.56 -16.28
CA THR A 72 -13.91 -0.21 -17.02
C THR A 72 -13.92 0.03 -18.53
N ASP A 73 -15.02 0.58 -19.08
CA ASP A 73 -15.28 0.58 -20.53
C ASP A 73 -15.52 1.97 -21.14
N LEU A 74 -15.40 3.06 -20.36
CA LEU A 74 -15.62 4.43 -20.85
C LEU A 74 -14.43 5.32 -20.51
N ALA A 75 -14.12 6.25 -21.42
CA ALA A 75 -13.17 7.32 -21.12
C ALA A 75 -13.75 8.20 -20.00
N ILE A 76 -13.30 7.95 -18.77
CA ILE A 76 -13.72 8.71 -17.60
C ILE A 76 -13.19 10.13 -17.73
N SER A 77 -14.05 11.13 -17.52
CA SER A 77 -13.61 12.52 -17.48
C SER A 77 -12.72 12.76 -16.26
N ALA A 78 -11.80 13.73 -16.35
CA ALA A 78 -10.96 14.07 -15.20
C ALA A 78 -11.76 14.48 -13.96
N LEU A 79 -12.95 15.06 -14.15
CA LEU A 79 -13.87 15.40 -13.06
C LEU A 79 -14.46 14.14 -12.40
N GLU A 80 -14.96 13.19 -13.18
CA GLU A 80 -15.48 11.91 -12.65
C GLU A 80 -14.39 11.11 -11.94
N PHE A 81 -13.18 11.07 -12.50
CA PHE A 81 -12.04 10.44 -11.84
C PHE A 81 -11.74 11.11 -10.50
N ARG A 82 -11.70 12.44 -10.46
CA ARG A 82 -11.45 13.20 -9.23
C ARG A 82 -12.53 12.97 -8.17
N ILE A 83 -13.81 12.92 -8.55
CA ILE A 83 -14.91 12.61 -7.63
C ILE A 83 -14.74 11.20 -7.08
N SER A 84 -14.50 10.22 -7.94
CA SER A 84 -14.30 8.82 -7.54
C SER A 84 -13.11 8.67 -6.60
N LEU A 85 -12.02 9.38 -6.91
CA LEU A 85 -10.81 9.41 -6.09
C LEU A 85 -11.07 10.05 -4.72
N GLN A 86 -11.84 11.14 -4.66
CA GLN A 86 -12.22 11.78 -3.41
C GLN A 86 -13.09 10.85 -2.55
N VAL A 87 -14.08 10.18 -3.14
CA VAL A 87 -14.90 9.17 -2.43
C VAL A 87 -14.02 8.03 -1.90
N PHE A 88 -13.03 7.60 -2.68
CA PHE A 88 -12.08 6.58 -2.25
C PHE A 88 -11.25 7.04 -1.04
N LEU A 89 -10.66 8.24 -1.09
CA LEU A 89 -9.82 8.81 -0.03
C LEU A 89 -10.60 9.03 1.27
N GLN A 90 -11.84 9.50 1.17
CA GLN A 90 -12.70 9.76 2.34
C GLN A 90 -12.97 8.52 3.20
N GLN A 91 -12.85 7.31 2.64
CA GLN A 91 -13.01 6.08 3.40
C GLN A 91 -11.94 5.96 4.51
N PHE A 92 -10.72 6.47 4.29
CA PHE A 92 -9.61 6.32 5.23
C PHE A 92 -9.75 7.17 6.50
N HIS A 93 -10.56 8.24 6.51
CA HIS A 93 -10.85 9.03 7.72
C HIS A 93 -11.67 8.27 8.78
N SER A 94 -12.21 7.10 8.42
CA SER A 94 -13.01 6.24 9.29
C SER A 94 -12.43 4.82 9.36
N LEU A 95 -11.12 4.70 9.17
CA LEU A 95 -10.42 3.41 9.14
C LEU A 95 -10.70 2.50 10.35
N PRO A 96 -10.73 2.99 11.61
CA PRO A 96 -10.97 2.11 12.76
C PRO A 96 -12.33 1.40 12.69
N HIS A 97 -13.32 2.08 12.11
CA HIS A 97 -14.67 1.57 11.90
C HIS A 97 -14.75 0.64 10.68
N ARG A 98 -13.94 0.88 9.65
CA ARG A 98 -13.93 0.08 8.41
C ARG A 98 -13.10 -1.19 8.52
N TRP A 99 -11.94 -1.13 9.15
CA TRP A 99 -11.06 -2.28 9.32
C TRP A 99 -11.06 -2.81 10.75
N GLY A 100 -11.99 -2.34 11.59
CA GLY A 100 -12.24 -2.93 12.90
C GLY A 100 -11.01 -2.90 13.81
N TRP A 101 -10.31 -1.77 13.88
CA TRP A 101 -9.17 -1.57 14.79
C TRP A 101 -8.05 -2.60 14.60
N ASN A 102 -7.77 -2.98 13.35
CA ASN A 102 -6.69 -3.91 12.99
C ASN A 102 -5.30 -3.24 13.01
N TYR A 103 -5.24 -1.92 13.12
CA TYR A 103 -4.00 -1.14 13.14
C TYR A 103 -3.87 -0.41 14.48
N GLU A 104 -2.63 -0.11 14.85
CA GLU A 104 -2.35 0.75 15.99
C GLU A 104 -2.82 2.20 15.70
N PRO A 105 -3.19 2.99 16.72
CA PRO A 105 -3.67 4.36 16.53
C PRO A 105 -2.69 5.25 15.75
N LEU A 106 -1.38 5.07 15.93
CA LEU A 106 -0.37 5.80 15.17
C LEU A 106 -0.44 5.46 13.67
N THR A 107 -0.54 4.18 13.33
CA THR A 107 -0.70 3.70 11.94
C THR A 107 -1.99 4.23 11.32
N GLU A 108 -3.10 4.21 12.06
CA GLU A 108 -4.38 4.78 11.61
C GLU A 108 -4.23 6.28 11.30
N ASN A 109 -3.53 7.04 12.15
CA ASN A 109 -3.25 8.47 11.93
C ASN A 109 -2.34 8.72 10.71
N ILE A 110 -1.37 7.84 10.44
CA ILE A 110 -0.51 7.93 9.25
C ILE A 110 -1.35 7.75 7.97
N ILE A 111 -2.22 6.72 7.96
CA ILE A 111 -3.10 6.43 6.83
C ILE A 111 -4.09 7.59 6.61
N ASP A 112 -4.75 8.06 7.66
CA ASP A 112 -5.65 9.23 7.61
C ASP A 112 -4.93 10.48 7.07
N SER A 113 -3.76 10.80 7.63
CA SER A 113 -2.97 11.96 7.22
C SER A 113 -2.50 11.87 5.76
N SER A 114 -2.20 10.66 5.27
CA SER A 114 -1.83 10.43 3.87
C SER A 114 -3.00 10.68 2.92
N ALA A 115 -4.23 10.30 3.31
CA ALA A 115 -5.43 10.58 2.53
C ALA A 115 -5.69 12.09 2.48
N GLN A 116 -5.64 12.77 3.63
CA GLN A 116 -5.77 14.24 3.71
C GLN A 116 -4.74 14.96 2.83
N TRP A 117 -3.48 14.52 2.85
CA TRP A 117 -2.43 15.07 2.00
C TRP A 117 -2.81 14.98 0.52
N GLN A 118 -3.22 13.79 0.07
CA GLN A 118 -3.59 13.57 -1.33
C GLN A 118 -4.81 14.41 -1.73
N GLU A 119 -5.80 14.56 -0.86
CA GLU A 119 -6.97 15.43 -1.08
C GLU A 119 -6.56 16.91 -1.22
N HIS A 120 -5.77 17.42 -0.27
CA HIS A 120 -5.29 18.79 -0.29
C HIS A 120 -4.39 19.08 -1.49
N TYR A 121 -3.51 18.13 -1.85
CA TYR A 121 -2.64 18.24 -3.02
C TYR A 121 -3.48 18.36 -4.30
N LEU A 122 -4.52 17.54 -4.47
CA LEU A 122 -5.41 17.62 -5.63
C LEU A 122 -6.26 18.89 -5.65
N LEU A 123 -6.62 19.44 -4.49
CA LEU A 123 -7.31 20.73 -4.38
C LEU A 123 -6.43 21.90 -4.82
N LYS A 124 -5.16 21.90 -4.44
CA LYS A 124 -4.21 22.97 -4.77
C LYS A 124 -3.52 22.79 -6.13
N SER A 125 -3.48 21.58 -6.67
CA SER A 125 -2.83 21.28 -7.94
C SER A 125 -3.67 21.73 -9.14
N THR A 126 -3.00 22.26 -10.17
CA THR A 126 -3.59 22.53 -11.48
C THR A 126 -3.70 21.27 -12.33
N LEU A 127 -3.05 20.17 -11.92
CA LEU A 127 -3.08 18.89 -12.62
C LEU A 127 -4.44 18.22 -12.38
N MET A 128 -5.08 17.82 -13.48
CA MET A 128 -6.33 17.05 -13.45
C MET A 128 -6.02 15.61 -13.89
N PRO A 129 -5.62 14.72 -12.96
CA PRO A 129 -5.32 13.34 -13.30
C PRO A 129 -6.58 12.64 -13.82
N THR A 130 -6.39 11.71 -14.75
CA THR A 130 -7.46 10.86 -15.31
C THR A 130 -7.31 9.40 -14.91
N HIS A 131 -6.24 9.05 -14.21
CA HIS A 131 -5.93 7.70 -13.75
C HIS A 131 -4.99 7.70 -12.53
N THR A 132 -4.90 6.57 -11.85
CA THR A 132 -4.06 6.35 -10.65
C THR A 132 -2.57 6.14 -10.97
N HIS A 133 -2.21 5.84 -12.22
CA HIS A 133 -0.80 5.71 -12.66
C HIS A 133 -0.13 7.07 -12.97
N ASN A 134 -0.41 8.10 -12.16
CA ASN A 134 0.19 9.42 -12.30
C ASN A 134 0.97 9.75 -11.01
N GLU A 135 2.11 10.42 -11.14
CA GLU A 135 2.92 10.84 -9.99
C GLU A 135 2.14 11.78 -9.05
N ALA A 136 1.19 12.57 -9.58
CA ALA A 136 0.28 13.39 -8.79
C ALA A 136 -0.69 12.59 -7.91
N THR A 137 -0.87 11.30 -8.19
CA THR A 137 -1.78 10.38 -7.47
C THR A 137 -1.02 9.24 -6.79
N VAL A 138 0.30 9.37 -6.59
CA VAL A 138 1.15 8.30 -6.05
C VAL A 138 0.72 7.85 -4.65
N VAL A 139 0.26 8.78 -3.79
CA VAL A 139 -0.21 8.44 -2.43
C VAL A 139 -1.51 7.65 -2.50
N ALA A 140 -2.46 8.09 -3.34
CA ALA A 140 -3.67 7.31 -3.61
C ALA A 140 -3.36 5.91 -4.18
N ALA A 141 -2.39 5.81 -5.10
CA ALA A 141 -1.99 4.53 -5.66
C ALA A 141 -1.41 3.59 -4.59
N SER A 142 -0.63 4.11 -3.63
CA SER A 142 -0.17 3.32 -2.47
C SER A 142 -1.31 2.90 -1.54
N LEU A 143 -2.24 3.82 -1.21
CA LEU A 143 -3.42 3.49 -0.39
C LEU A 143 -4.29 2.41 -1.02
N ARG A 144 -4.38 2.43 -2.34
CA ARG A 144 -5.08 1.39 -3.09
C ARG A 144 -4.36 0.04 -3.04
N CYS A 145 -3.03 0.04 -3.09
CA CYS A 145 -2.25 -1.18 -2.85
C CYS A 145 -2.54 -1.74 -1.46
N LEU A 146 -2.60 -0.87 -0.44
CA LEU A 146 -2.92 -1.25 0.94
C LEU A 146 -4.33 -1.83 1.07
N ALA A 147 -5.33 -1.22 0.44
CA ALA A 147 -6.69 -1.73 0.47
C ALA A 147 -6.81 -3.15 -0.10
N ILE A 148 -6.06 -3.45 -1.18
CA ILE A 148 -6.04 -4.77 -1.81
C ILE A 148 -5.21 -5.76 -0.98
N SER A 149 -4.02 -5.37 -0.48
CA SER A 149 -3.20 -6.26 0.35
C SER A 149 -3.89 -6.63 1.66
N HIS A 150 -4.74 -5.75 2.18
CA HIS A 150 -5.50 -6.02 3.39
C HIS A 150 -6.43 -7.23 3.24
N GLU A 151 -6.96 -7.51 2.04
CA GLU A 151 -7.72 -8.74 1.80
C GLU A 151 -6.85 -10.00 1.97
N ILE A 152 -5.60 -9.96 1.51
CA ILE A 152 -4.63 -11.04 1.71
C ILE A 152 -4.34 -11.20 3.19
N ALA A 153 -4.15 -10.09 3.93
CA ALA A 153 -3.95 -10.12 5.38
C ALA A 153 -5.16 -10.71 6.14
N GLN A 154 -6.40 -10.50 5.67
CA GLN A 154 -7.57 -11.16 6.24
C GLN A 154 -7.51 -12.68 6.07
N ILE A 155 -6.99 -13.18 4.95
CA ILE A 155 -6.77 -14.62 4.76
C ILE A 155 -5.71 -15.11 5.74
N SER A 156 -4.54 -14.45 5.75
CA SER A 156 -3.41 -14.82 6.61
C SER A 156 -3.75 -14.78 8.11
N GLY A 157 -4.42 -13.73 8.57
CA GLY A 157 -4.72 -13.54 9.99
C GLY A 157 -5.76 -14.52 10.56
N ASN A 158 -6.52 -15.19 9.69
CA ASN A 158 -7.42 -16.28 10.08
C ASN A 158 -6.83 -17.67 9.78
N TRP A 159 -5.63 -17.73 9.20
CA TRP A 159 -4.94 -18.98 8.92
C TRP A 159 -4.28 -19.54 10.19
N SER A 160 -4.63 -20.76 10.59
CA SER A 160 -3.85 -21.53 11.56
C SER A 160 -2.99 -22.56 10.83
N THR A 161 -1.74 -22.72 11.29
CA THR A 161 -0.80 -23.74 10.80
C THR A 161 -1.29 -25.19 10.99
N SER A 162 -2.38 -25.39 11.73
CA SER A 162 -3.00 -26.70 11.98
C SER A 162 -4.09 -27.11 10.98
N TYR A 163 -4.65 -26.20 10.18
CA TYR A 163 -5.88 -26.50 9.42
C TYR A 163 -5.74 -27.50 8.26
N PHE A 164 -4.54 -27.67 7.70
CA PHE A 164 -4.31 -28.64 6.61
C PHE A 164 -3.32 -29.74 7.02
N GLN A 165 -3.17 -30.00 8.32
CA GLN A 165 -2.36 -31.12 8.81
C GLN A 165 -3.07 -32.48 8.61
N GLU A 166 -4.39 -32.47 8.38
CA GLU A 166 -5.16 -33.66 8.02
C GLU A 166 -5.30 -33.75 6.49
N GLU A 167 -4.78 -34.82 5.89
CA GLU A 167 -4.64 -34.99 4.43
C GLU A 167 -5.97 -34.98 3.63
N ASP A 168 -7.13 -35.03 4.30
CA ASP A 168 -8.45 -35.20 3.68
C ASP A 168 -9.31 -33.92 3.60
N GLU A 169 -8.94 -32.82 4.28
CA GLU A 169 -9.76 -31.61 4.24
C GLU A 169 -9.46 -30.77 2.99
N ARG A 170 -10.31 -30.91 1.97
CA ARG A 170 -10.25 -30.11 0.72
C ARG A 170 -10.83 -28.71 0.86
N TYR A 171 -11.60 -28.46 1.92
CA TYR A 171 -12.28 -27.21 2.18
C TYR A 171 -12.28 -26.91 3.67
N VAL A 172 -11.91 -25.68 4.02
CA VAL A 172 -11.94 -25.18 5.39
C VAL A 172 -12.54 -23.78 5.39
N ARG A 173 -13.49 -23.53 6.29
CA ARG A 173 -13.89 -22.18 6.66
C ARG A 173 -13.02 -21.70 7.81
N LEU A 174 -12.15 -20.73 7.53
CA LEU A 174 -11.24 -20.14 8.51
C LEU A 174 -11.94 -19.14 9.43
N ALA A 175 -12.94 -18.43 8.90
CA ALA A 175 -13.70 -17.45 9.66
C ALA A 175 -15.14 -17.32 9.16
N ASP A 176 -16.07 -17.09 10.09
CA ASP A 176 -17.41 -16.62 9.79
C ASP A 176 -17.47 -15.08 9.82
N VAL A 177 -18.42 -14.52 9.07
CA VAL A 177 -18.73 -13.10 9.13
C VAL A 177 -19.10 -12.74 10.57
N LYS A 178 -18.34 -11.81 11.16
CA LYS A 178 -18.57 -11.35 12.53
C LYS A 178 -18.32 -9.86 12.66
N ARG A 179 -19.24 -9.18 13.35
CA ARG A 179 -19.01 -7.81 13.80
C ARG A 179 -17.97 -7.82 14.92
N ASN A 180 -17.02 -6.90 14.88
CA ASN A 180 -15.96 -6.87 15.88
C ASN A 180 -16.56 -6.56 17.27
N PRO A 181 -16.20 -7.29 18.34
CA PRO A 181 -16.79 -7.10 19.66
C PRO A 181 -16.49 -5.72 20.30
N ARG A 182 -15.55 -4.93 19.75
CA ARG A 182 -15.13 -3.64 20.32
C ARG A 182 -16.16 -2.49 20.26
N GLY A 183 -17.39 -2.71 19.78
CA GLY A 183 -18.49 -1.73 19.91
C GLY A 183 -19.58 -1.82 18.84
N GLU A 184 -20.70 -1.11 19.04
CA GLU A 184 -21.86 -1.07 18.12
C GLU A 184 -21.56 -0.43 16.75
N ASN A 185 -20.42 0.25 16.60
CA ASN A 185 -19.95 0.84 15.34
C ASN A 185 -18.66 0.18 14.82
N SER A 186 -18.31 -0.99 15.35
CA SER A 186 -17.08 -1.68 14.97
C SER A 186 -17.17 -2.27 13.56
N GLY A 187 -16.00 -2.42 12.92
CA GLY A 187 -15.90 -3.05 11.60
C GLY A 187 -16.39 -4.49 11.57
N ILE A 188 -16.73 -4.92 10.37
CA ILE A 188 -17.18 -6.29 10.09
C ILE A 188 -16.00 -7.05 9.55
N ARG A 189 -15.71 -8.20 10.16
CA ARG A 189 -14.74 -9.15 9.61
C ARG A 189 -15.44 -10.03 8.58
N PRO A 190 -14.84 -10.24 7.41
CA PRO A 190 -15.40 -11.12 6.38
C PRO A 190 -15.38 -12.57 6.83
N SER A 191 -16.20 -13.41 6.19
CA SER A 191 -15.90 -14.85 6.19
C SER A 191 -14.72 -15.12 5.28
N VAL A 192 -13.94 -16.12 5.65
CA VAL A 192 -12.79 -16.58 4.88
C VAL A 192 -12.95 -18.07 4.65
N ASP A 193 -13.13 -18.42 3.39
CA ASP A 193 -13.28 -19.79 2.93
C ASP A 193 -12.05 -20.16 2.09
N VAL A 194 -11.51 -21.36 2.28
CA VAL A 194 -10.33 -21.84 1.58
C VAL A 194 -10.57 -23.24 1.04
N TRP A 195 -10.15 -23.46 -0.20
CA TRP A 195 -10.18 -24.74 -0.89
C TRP A 195 -8.77 -25.13 -1.32
N ARG A 196 -8.40 -26.38 -1.07
CA ARG A 196 -7.25 -27.02 -1.72
C ARG A 196 -7.72 -27.62 -3.04
N LEU A 197 -7.15 -27.14 -4.14
CA LEU A 197 -7.45 -27.67 -5.47
C LEU A 197 -6.60 -28.91 -5.75
N GLU A 198 -7.11 -29.80 -6.61
CA GLU A 198 -6.38 -30.95 -7.12
C GLU A 198 -5.31 -30.51 -8.14
N ASP A 199 -4.24 -31.28 -8.27
CA ASP A 199 -3.09 -30.98 -9.14
C ASP A 199 -3.49 -30.84 -10.62
N ASP A 200 -4.59 -31.46 -11.03
CA ASP A 200 -5.15 -31.43 -12.39
C ASP A 200 -6.37 -30.51 -12.54
N ALA A 201 -6.73 -29.74 -11.51
CA ALA A 201 -7.85 -28.82 -11.57
C ALA A 201 -7.61 -27.75 -12.64
N GLU A 202 -8.57 -27.57 -13.56
CA GLU A 202 -8.56 -26.46 -14.48
C GLU A 202 -8.54 -25.15 -13.70
N LEU A 203 -7.44 -24.40 -13.85
CA LEU A 203 -7.32 -23.09 -13.25
C LEU A 203 -8.44 -22.20 -13.78
N PRO A 204 -9.20 -21.50 -12.92
CA PRO A 204 -10.13 -20.48 -13.38
C PRO A 204 -9.39 -19.56 -14.34
N GLU A 205 -9.99 -19.25 -15.49
CA GLU A 205 -9.41 -18.27 -16.40
C GLU A 205 -9.09 -17.03 -15.59
N SER A 206 -7.80 -16.74 -15.42
CA SER A 206 -7.38 -15.53 -14.76
C SER A 206 -7.99 -14.39 -15.58
N ILE A 207 -8.80 -13.52 -14.95
CA ILE A 207 -9.17 -12.25 -15.57
C ILE A 207 -7.86 -11.67 -16.13
N PRO A 208 -7.82 -11.28 -17.42
CA PRO A 208 -6.60 -10.86 -18.11
C PRO A 208 -5.76 -9.97 -17.20
N GLN A 209 -4.43 -10.09 -17.25
CA GLN A 209 -3.49 -9.29 -16.45
C GLN A 209 -3.82 -7.80 -16.56
N ASN A 210 -4.68 -7.35 -15.65
CA ASN A 210 -5.20 -6.01 -15.64
C ASN A 210 -4.19 -5.13 -14.91
N ARG A 211 -3.97 -3.90 -15.39
CA ARG A 211 -3.12 -2.91 -14.71
C ARG A 211 -3.61 -2.60 -13.29
N GLU A 212 -4.88 -2.91 -13.04
CA GLU A 212 -5.58 -2.79 -11.77
C GLU A 212 -5.23 -3.89 -10.75
N LYS A 213 -4.40 -4.89 -11.09
CA LYS A 213 -3.97 -5.93 -10.14
C LYS A 213 -2.83 -5.46 -9.23
N LEU A 214 -2.80 -5.95 -7.99
CA LEU A 214 -1.81 -5.60 -6.96
C LEU A 214 -0.35 -5.54 -7.45
N PRO A 215 0.23 -6.55 -8.12
CA PRO A 215 1.63 -6.48 -8.57
C PRO A 215 1.91 -5.35 -9.55
N HIS A 216 0.97 -5.08 -10.46
CA HIS A 216 1.10 -4.00 -11.45
C HIS A 216 1.00 -2.64 -10.77
N MET A 217 0.07 -2.49 -9.83
CA MET A 217 -0.06 -1.27 -9.03
C MET A 217 1.18 -1.04 -8.16
N LEU A 218 1.66 -2.04 -7.44
CA LEU A 218 2.86 -1.96 -6.60
C LEU A 218 4.08 -1.53 -7.42
N ARG A 219 4.32 -2.21 -8.54
CA ARG A 219 5.40 -1.84 -9.46
C ARG A 219 5.25 -0.41 -9.97
N GLY A 220 4.04 -0.02 -10.38
CA GLY A 220 3.74 1.33 -10.85
C GLY A 220 4.00 2.39 -9.79
N THR A 221 3.52 2.16 -8.57
CA THR A 221 3.69 3.04 -7.40
C THR A 221 5.17 3.20 -7.04
N ILE A 222 5.92 2.10 -6.97
CA ILE A 222 7.37 2.13 -6.68
C ILE A 222 8.12 2.89 -7.78
N GLN A 223 7.77 2.69 -9.05
CA GLN A 223 8.39 3.42 -10.16
C GLN A 223 8.04 4.91 -10.15
N MET A 224 6.80 5.29 -9.78
CA MET A 224 6.39 6.68 -9.59
C MET A 224 7.19 7.34 -8.46
N ALA A 225 7.31 6.67 -7.31
CA ALA A 225 8.11 7.14 -6.18
C ALA A 225 9.60 7.28 -6.56
N GLN A 226 10.17 6.29 -7.27
CA GLN A 226 11.55 6.36 -7.76
C GLN A 226 11.75 7.57 -8.68
N ARG A 227 10.84 7.85 -9.61
CA ARG A 227 10.93 9.02 -10.50
C ARG A 227 10.82 10.35 -9.75
N LEU A 228 9.91 10.43 -8.78
CA LEU A 228 9.78 11.62 -7.93
C LEU A 228 11.05 11.87 -7.11
N LEU A 229 11.65 10.82 -6.56
CA LEU A 229 12.94 10.90 -5.88
C LEU A 229 14.06 11.39 -6.81
N CYS A 230 14.20 10.78 -7.99
CA CYS A 230 15.22 11.16 -8.97
C CYS A 230 15.03 12.60 -9.51
N ARG A 231 13.83 13.17 -9.42
CA ARG A 231 13.57 14.58 -9.76
C ARG A 231 14.22 15.53 -8.75
N GLY A 232 14.45 15.09 -7.51
CA GLY A 232 15.17 15.84 -6.48
C GLY A 232 14.44 17.09 -5.99
N ARG A 233 13.11 17.15 -6.08
CA ARG A 233 12.32 18.30 -5.61
C ARG A 233 11.86 18.09 -4.16
N PRO A 234 12.23 18.97 -3.22
CA PRO A 234 11.80 18.86 -1.81
C PRO A 234 10.28 18.88 -1.62
N GLN A 235 9.53 19.51 -2.53
CA GLN A 235 8.07 19.55 -2.50
C GLN A 235 7.43 18.15 -2.64
N ASP A 236 8.15 17.18 -3.22
CA ASP A 236 7.67 15.81 -3.41
C ASP A 236 7.94 14.92 -2.17
N TRP A 237 8.77 15.35 -1.21
CA TRP A 237 9.19 14.55 -0.05
C TRP A 237 8.04 14.10 0.87
N PRO A 238 7.00 14.92 1.16
CA PRO A 238 5.88 14.45 1.98
C PRO A 238 5.10 13.32 1.32
N SER A 239 4.83 13.42 0.00
CA SER A 239 4.21 12.34 -0.76
C SER A 239 5.04 11.06 -0.69
N LEU A 240 6.35 11.19 -0.89
CA LEU A 240 7.28 10.05 -0.87
C LEU A 240 7.33 9.38 0.49
N PHE A 241 7.34 10.15 1.58
CA PHE A 241 7.34 9.63 2.93
C PHE A 241 6.06 8.84 3.23
N TYR A 242 4.87 9.40 2.93
CA TYR A 242 3.61 8.67 3.04
C TYR A 242 3.60 7.38 2.22
N VAL A 243 4.06 7.44 0.97
CA VAL A 243 4.13 6.26 0.09
C VAL A 243 4.99 5.17 0.71
N MET A 244 6.16 5.51 1.27
CA MET A 244 7.01 4.50 1.91
C MET A 244 6.35 3.90 3.15
N CYS A 245 5.73 4.69 4.03
CA CYS A 245 4.98 4.17 5.18
C CYS A 245 3.86 3.22 4.72
N ILE A 246 3.07 3.60 3.73
CA ILE A 246 1.97 2.77 3.23
C ILE A 246 2.50 1.49 2.57
N LEU A 247 3.59 1.56 1.81
CA LEU A 247 4.20 0.38 1.20
C LEU A 247 4.78 -0.58 2.26
N LEU A 248 5.26 -0.08 3.40
CA LEU A 248 5.65 -0.92 4.53
C LEU A 248 4.47 -1.69 5.12
N LEU A 249 3.32 -1.04 5.25
CA LEU A 249 2.08 -1.72 5.67
C LEU A 249 1.63 -2.77 4.65
N VAL A 250 1.74 -2.48 3.34
CA VAL A 250 1.49 -3.47 2.28
C VAL A 250 2.44 -4.66 2.41
N HIS A 251 3.71 -4.40 2.70
CA HIS A 251 4.66 -5.47 2.99
C HIS A 251 4.23 -6.27 4.22
N GLY A 252 3.84 -5.62 5.32
CA GLY A 252 3.33 -6.28 6.53
C GLY A 252 2.12 -7.19 6.24
N ASP A 253 1.17 -6.73 5.43
CA ASP A 253 0.02 -7.52 5.00
C ASP A 253 0.42 -8.79 4.22
N LEU A 254 1.46 -8.70 3.39
CA LEU A 254 1.99 -9.83 2.60
C LEU A 254 2.86 -10.77 3.43
N ASP A 255 3.58 -10.23 4.41
CA ASP A 255 4.51 -10.94 5.30
C ASP A 255 3.79 -11.59 6.50
N ALA A 256 2.55 -11.16 6.78
CA ALA A 256 1.71 -11.71 7.84
C ALA A 256 1.54 -13.22 7.66
N TYR A 257 2.26 -13.99 8.48
CA TYR A 257 2.19 -15.45 8.62
C TYR A 257 2.39 -16.21 7.30
N PHE A 258 3.63 -16.39 6.83
CA PHE A 258 3.99 -17.15 5.61
C PHE A 258 3.27 -18.50 5.45
N TRP A 259 2.08 -18.50 4.87
CA TRP A 259 1.27 -19.71 4.71
C TRP A 259 1.43 -20.34 3.32
N THR A 260 2.04 -19.64 2.36
CA THR A 260 2.55 -20.20 1.11
C THR A 260 3.96 -19.66 0.77
N GLU A 261 4.70 -20.41 -0.03
CA GLU A 261 5.99 -19.96 -0.58
C GLU A 261 5.83 -18.79 -1.56
N SER A 262 4.68 -18.71 -2.24
CA SER A 262 4.35 -17.64 -3.17
C SER A 262 4.13 -16.30 -2.48
N THR A 263 3.45 -16.26 -1.33
CA THR A 263 3.30 -15.03 -0.53
C THR A 263 4.63 -14.60 0.08
N ASP A 264 5.45 -15.53 0.58
CA ASP A 264 6.83 -15.26 1.05
C ASP A 264 7.71 -14.67 -0.06
N ARG A 265 7.68 -15.25 -1.27
CA ARG A 265 8.40 -14.71 -2.44
C ARG A 265 7.96 -13.29 -2.78
N ALA A 266 6.64 -13.03 -2.80
CA ALA A 266 6.05 -11.73 -3.06
C ALA A 266 6.44 -10.68 -1.99
N ALA A 267 6.34 -11.05 -0.70
CA ALA A 267 6.73 -10.22 0.43
C ALA A 267 8.22 -9.84 0.36
N ARG A 268 9.12 -10.82 0.15
CA ARG A 268 10.57 -10.56 0.05
C ARG A 268 10.96 -9.63 -1.09
N GLU A 269 10.39 -9.80 -2.29
CA GLU A 269 10.70 -8.91 -3.41
C GLU A 269 10.11 -7.50 -3.20
N THR A 270 8.95 -7.40 -2.54
CA THR A 270 8.35 -6.13 -2.11
C THR A 270 9.28 -5.43 -1.10
N LYS A 271 9.74 -6.12 -0.06
CA LYS A 271 10.71 -5.62 0.93
C LYS A 271 11.97 -5.07 0.27
N LYS A 272 12.55 -5.83 -0.66
CA LYS A 272 13.76 -5.43 -1.39
C LYS A 272 13.54 -4.15 -2.19
N ALA A 273 12.37 -3.98 -2.81
CA ALA A 273 12.06 -2.79 -3.59
C ALA A 273 11.87 -1.56 -2.67
N ILE A 274 11.17 -1.71 -1.55
CA ILE A 274 10.97 -0.62 -0.57
C ILE A 274 12.30 -0.23 0.08
N ARG A 275 13.15 -1.19 0.47
CA ARG A 275 14.51 -0.88 1.00
C ARG A 275 15.35 -0.03 0.04
N LYS A 276 15.26 -0.30 -1.28
CA LYS A 276 15.93 0.54 -2.29
C LYS A 276 15.34 1.96 -2.34
N LEU A 277 14.02 2.10 -2.21
CA LEU A 277 13.37 3.41 -2.10
C LEU A 277 13.82 4.16 -0.85
N CYS A 278 13.83 3.52 0.33
CA CYS A 278 14.27 4.13 1.59
C CYS A 278 15.71 4.63 1.49
N ARG A 279 16.63 3.82 0.95
CA ARG A 279 18.03 4.23 0.72
C ARG A 279 18.15 5.41 -0.24
N LEU A 280 17.36 5.43 -1.32
CA LEU A 280 17.35 6.56 -2.25
C LEU A 280 16.74 7.81 -1.61
N PHE A 281 15.70 7.65 -0.80
CA PHE A 281 15.08 8.75 -0.05
C PHE A 281 16.08 9.35 0.93
N HIS A 282 16.70 8.54 1.79
CA HIS A 282 17.76 8.96 2.70
C HIS A 282 18.88 9.71 1.97
N HIS A 283 19.36 9.18 0.85
CA HIS A 283 20.40 9.85 0.06
C HIS A 283 19.94 11.21 -0.49
N THR A 284 18.66 11.34 -0.85
CA THR A 284 18.08 12.57 -1.42
C THR A 284 17.79 13.62 -0.36
N THR A 285 17.34 13.21 0.83
CA THR A 285 16.88 14.11 1.89
C THR A 285 17.95 14.40 2.94
N GLY A 286 18.89 13.48 3.16
CA GLY A 286 19.83 13.52 4.28
C GLY A 286 19.09 13.66 5.62
N ASN A 287 19.57 14.55 6.49
CA ASN A 287 18.98 14.79 7.81
C ASN A 287 17.66 15.61 7.74
N MET A 288 17.16 15.95 6.55
CA MET A 288 15.89 16.66 6.36
C MET A 288 14.67 15.71 6.25
N GLN A 289 14.80 14.48 6.76
CA GLN A 289 13.72 13.51 6.80
C GLN A 289 12.96 13.58 8.15
N PRO A 290 11.65 13.25 8.21
CA PRO A 290 10.83 13.49 9.40
C PRO A 290 11.22 12.68 10.65
N LEU A 291 11.87 11.54 10.47
CA LEU A 291 12.36 10.69 11.57
C LEU A 291 13.72 11.18 12.11
N SER A 292 14.34 12.20 11.50
CA SER A 292 15.62 12.73 11.93
C SER A 292 15.46 13.54 13.22
N SER A 293 16.31 13.29 14.21
CA SER A 293 16.42 14.12 15.42
C SER A 293 16.77 15.57 15.10
N ASP A 294 17.51 15.79 14.00
CA ASP A 294 17.99 17.09 13.54
C ASP A 294 17.04 17.77 12.55
N PHE A 295 15.83 17.25 12.37
CA PHE A 295 14.88 17.81 11.44
C PHE A 295 14.51 19.26 11.81
N ASP A 296 14.86 20.20 10.92
CA ASP A 296 14.53 21.62 11.07
C ASP A 296 13.42 22.02 10.09
N ILE A 297 12.22 22.19 10.62
CA ILE A 297 11.04 22.60 9.86
C ILE A 297 11.21 23.96 9.17
N LYS A 298 11.96 24.90 9.74
CA LYS A 298 12.20 26.22 9.14
C LYS A 298 13.14 26.10 7.96
N ARG A 299 14.19 25.28 8.09
CA ARG A 299 15.08 24.97 6.98
C ARG A 299 14.34 24.24 5.85
N TYR A 300 13.45 23.32 6.19
CA TYR A 300 12.62 22.65 5.20
C TYR A 300 11.67 23.62 4.49
N ALA A 301 11.03 24.54 5.22
CA ALA A 301 10.15 25.56 4.65
C ALA A 301 10.86 26.38 3.55
N VAL A 302 12.12 26.76 3.76
CA VAL A 302 12.95 27.43 2.75
C VAL A 302 13.17 26.56 1.51
N LEU A 303 13.38 25.24 1.67
CA LEU A 303 13.58 24.32 0.54
C LEU A 303 12.34 24.12 -0.33
N VAL A 304 11.15 24.33 0.24
CA VAL A 304 9.86 24.18 -0.46
C VAL A 304 9.22 25.51 -0.84
N ASP A 305 9.98 26.62 -0.79
CA ASP A 305 9.50 27.98 -1.04
C ASP A 305 8.25 28.33 -0.21
N ASP A 306 8.28 27.98 1.08
CA ASP A 306 7.20 28.18 2.05
C ASP A 306 5.85 27.59 1.60
N ASN A 307 5.88 26.50 0.82
CA ASN A 307 4.67 25.75 0.49
C ASN A 307 4.00 25.24 1.77
N GLU A 308 2.97 25.96 2.22
CA GLU A 308 2.27 25.73 3.48
C GLU A 308 1.82 24.27 3.65
N LEU A 309 1.31 23.66 2.56
CA LEU A 309 0.82 22.29 2.63
C LEU A 309 1.97 21.31 2.89
N ALA A 310 3.07 21.46 2.16
CA ALA A 310 4.27 20.62 2.32
C ALA A 310 4.85 20.77 3.72
N VAL A 311 4.99 22.00 4.22
CA VAL A 311 5.51 22.30 5.56
C VAL A 311 4.61 21.71 6.64
N GLU A 312 3.29 21.91 6.55
CA GLU A 312 2.33 21.42 7.53
C GLU A 312 2.39 19.88 7.67
N HIS A 313 2.27 19.16 6.56
CA HIS A 313 2.22 17.70 6.61
C HIS A 313 3.55 17.08 7.04
N TYR A 314 4.67 17.61 6.54
CA TYR A 314 5.99 17.10 6.90
C TYR A 314 6.36 17.40 8.36
N GLY A 315 6.00 18.59 8.85
CA GLY A 315 6.12 18.93 10.27
C GLY A 315 5.24 18.07 11.16
N ARG A 316 4.00 17.75 10.73
CA ARG A 316 3.11 16.84 11.44
C ARG A 316 3.71 15.43 11.56
N MET A 317 4.29 14.89 10.49
CA MET A 317 4.98 13.59 10.52
C MET A 317 6.11 13.58 11.54
N HIS A 318 6.94 14.63 11.53
CA HIS A 318 8.02 14.75 12.51
C HIS A 318 7.49 14.83 13.93
N GLN A 319 6.43 15.61 14.18
CA GLN A 319 5.82 15.67 15.51
C GLN A 319 5.29 14.30 15.95
N MET A 320 4.62 13.57 15.06
CA MET A 320 4.14 12.21 15.34
C MET A 320 5.30 11.28 15.70
N TRP A 321 6.42 11.36 15.00
CA TRP A 321 7.63 10.60 15.35
C TRP A 321 8.15 10.97 16.74
N MET A 322 8.32 12.27 17.00
CA MET A 322 8.84 12.77 18.29
C MET A 322 7.96 12.41 19.48
N ASP A 323 6.63 12.40 19.29
CA ASP A 323 5.66 12.08 20.35
C ASP A 323 5.67 10.61 20.74
N ASN A 324 6.13 9.74 19.84
CA ASN A 324 6.04 8.30 20.04
C ASN A 324 7.43 7.64 20.22
N ARG A 325 8.53 8.28 19.80
CA ARG A 325 9.89 7.71 19.95
C ARG A 325 10.26 7.50 21.43
N GLU A 326 10.73 6.30 21.77
CA GLU A 326 11.24 5.99 23.12
C GLU A 326 12.78 5.99 23.09
N GLY A 327 13.41 6.99 23.72
CA GLY A 327 14.88 7.04 23.88
C GLY A 327 15.62 8.12 23.06
N GLU A 328 16.92 8.23 23.32
CA GLU A 328 17.89 9.02 22.54
C GLU A 328 18.73 8.02 21.72
N GLU A 329 18.40 7.81 20.45
CA GLU A 329 19.26 7.06 19.51
C GLU A 329 20.24 8.03 18.82
N ASP A 330 21.51 7.62 18.73
CA ASP A 330 22.58 8.34 18.03
C ASP A 330 22.52 8.08 16.51
N GLU A 331 23.02 9.05 15.73
CA GLU A 331 22.88 9.20 14.26
C GLU A 331 22.96 7.91 13.41
N GLU A 332 22.01 7.86 12.47
CA GLU A 332 21.51 6.69 11.74
C GLU A 332 22.06 6.53 10.32
N ASP A 333 22.57 5.34 10.00
CA ASP A 333 22.84 4.90 8.63
C ASP A 333 21.53 4.66 7.85
N ALA A 334 21.60 4.49 6.52
CA ALA A 334 20.40 4.26 5.70
C ALA A 334 19.62 2.96 6.03
N ASP A 335 20.27 2.00 6.70
CA ASP A 335 19.61 0.78 7.19
C ASP A 335 18.82 1.06 8.48
N ASP A 336 19.25 2.03 9.30
CA ASP A 336 18.52 2.47 10.50
C ASP A 336 17.25 3.24 10.13
N LEU A 337 17.28 4.06 9.06
CA LEU A 337 16.06 4.69 8.52
C LEU A 337 15.00 3.64 8.14
N TRP A 338 15.40 2.49 7.59
CA TRP A 338 14.44 1.43 7.26
C TRP A 338 13.76 0.90 8.52
N GLU A 339 14.53 0.61 9.57
CA GLU A 339 14.01 0.04 10.82
C GLU A 339 13.10 1.04 11.54
N ASN A 340 13.52 2.30 11.62
CA ASN A 340 12.72 3.37 12.22
C ASN A 340 11.46 3.67 11.43
N LEU A 341 11.52 3.64 10.11
CA LEU A 341 10.33 3.82 9.27
C LEU A 341 9.37 2.63 9.39
N ASP A 342 9.88 1.40 9.47
CA ASP A 342 9.09 0.18 9.65
C ASP A 342 8.35 0.20 10.99
N GLY A 343 9.07 0.53 12.08
CA GLY A 343 8.48 0.68 13.41
C GLY A 343 7.46 1.81 13.47
N PHE A 344 7.80 2.99 12.95
CA PHE A 344 6.90 4.13 12.87
C PHE A 344 5.62 3.82 12.08
N ALA A 345 5.74 3.16 10.92
CA ALA A 345 4.60 2.80 10.08
C ALA A 345 3.67 1.81 10.79
N HIS A 346 4.19 0.78 11.44
CA HIS A 346 3.41 -0.24 12.14
C HIS A 346 2.95 0.16 13.55
N GLY A 347 3.31 1.36 14.02
CA GLY A 347 2.99 1.80 15.37
C GLY A 347 3.75 1.05 16.46
N MET A 348 4.80 0.32 16.08
CA MET A 348 5.69 -0.41 16.97
C MET A 348 6.99 0.37 17.05
N ILE A 349 7.13 1.24 18.04
CA ILE A 349 8.42 1.92 18.22
C ILE A 349 9.33 0.97 18.97
N LEU A 350 10.46 0.68 18.34
CA LEU A 350 11.43 -0.32 18.75
C LEU A 350 11.90 -0.01 20.18
N LEU A 351 11.89 -1.05 21.02
CA LEU A 351 12.35 -1.06 22.41
C LEU A 351 13.86 -1.32 22.53
#